data_AF-A0A3S3Q5K8-F1
#
_entry.id   AF-A0A3S3Q5K8-F1
#
_cell.length_a   1.000
_cell.length_b   1.000
_cell.length_c   1.000
_cell.angle_alpha   90.00
_cell.angle_beta   90.00
_cell.angle_gamma   90.00
#
_symmetry.space_group_name_H-M   'P 1'
#
loop_
_entity.id
_entity.type
_entity.pdbx_description
1 polymer ?
#
loop_
_entity_poly.entity_id
_entity_poly.type
_entity_poly.pdbx_seq_one_letter_code
_entity_poly.pdbx_strand_id
1 'polypeptide(L)' 'MRFYFDFKHRMCKPFRWGGCGGNKNNFENFNECLSFCALFI' A
#
# COMPACT_ATOMS: atom_id res chain seq x y z
N MET A 1 3.83 5.27 10.07
CA MET A 1 2.70 5.16 9.13
C MET A 1 3.13 4.35 7.93
N ARG A 2 2.19 3.69 7.24
CA ARG A 2 2.43 2.91 6.02
C ARG A 2 1.28 3.13 5.04
N PHE A 3 1.44 2.66 3.81
CA PHE A 3 0.42 2.71 2.77
C PHE A 3 0.01 1.29 2.35
N TYR A 4 -1.25 1.10 2.01
CA TYR A 4 -1.73 -0.11 1.37
C TYR A 4 -2.54 0.26 0.13
N PHE A 5 -2.55 -0.64 -0.86
CA PHE A 5 -3.38 -0.52 -2.04
C PHE A 5 -4.79 -1.06 -1.75
N ASP A 6 -5.79 -0.19 -1.88
CA ASP A 6 -7.21 -0.53 -1.81
C ASP A 6 -7.70 -0.93 -3.21
N PHE A 7 -7.78 -2.24 -3.46
CA PHE A 7 -8.22 -2.79 -4.75
C PHE A 7 -9.64 -2.40 -5.15
N LYS A 8 -10.53 -2.18 -4.17
CA LYS A 8 -11.94 -1.81 -4.45
C LYS A 8 -12.03 -0.43 -5.07
N HIS A 9 -11.22 0.50 -4.56
CA HIS A 9 -11.22 1.90 -4.99
C HIS A 9 -10.05 2.25 -5.92
N ARG A 10 -9.17 1.28 -6.20
CA ARG A 10 -7.94 1.43 -6.98
C ARG A 10 -7.10 2.64 -6.55
N MET A 11 -6.85 2.75 -5.25
CA MET A 11 -6.09 3.86 -4.68
C MET A 11 -5.24 3.43 -3.48
N CYS A 12 -4.14 4.15 -3.27
CA CYS A 12 -3.28 3.97 -2.11
C CYS A 12 -3.81 4.75 -0.92
N LYS A 13 -3.97 4.08 0.23
CA LYS A 13 -4.48 4.68 1.47
C LYS A 13 -3.46 4.54 2.60
N PRO A 14 -3.29 5.58 3.44
CA PRO A 14 -2.45 5.50 4.61
C PRO A 14 -3.12 4.63 5.70
N PHE A 15 -2.31 3.95 6.50
CA PHE A 15 -2.75 3.24 7.69
C PHE A 15 -1.67 3.21 8.78
N ARG A 16 -2.10 2.93 10.02
CA ARG A 16 -1.18 2.75 11.15
C ARG A 16 -0.75 1.28 11.21
N TRP A 17 0.52 1.02 10.92
CA TRP A 17 1.11 -0.30 11.08
C TRP A 17 1.85 -0.41 12.41
N GLY A 18 1.62 -1.51 13.13
CA GLY A 18 2.19 -1.76 14.46
C GLY A 18 3.66 -2.19 14.47
N GLY A 19 4.28 -2.43 13.30
CA GLY A 19 5.72 -2.71 13.18
C GLY A 19 6.10 -4.18 13.02
N CYS A 20 5.16 -5.13 13.11
CA CYS A 20 5.43 -6.55 12.88
C CYS A 20 4.25 -7.25 12.16
N GLY A 21 4.48 -8.47 11.64
CA GLY A 21 3.43 -9.35 11.10
C GLY A 21 2.69 -8.83 9.86
N GLY A 22 3.35 -8.02 9.01
CA GLY A 22 2.75 -7.46 7.79
C GLY A 22 2.63 -8.47 6.65
N ASN A 23 1.87 -8.08 5.61
CA ASN A 23 1.82 -8.78 4.33
C ASN A 23 2.47 -7.89 3.23
N LYS A 24 2.48 -8.37 1.98
CA LYS A 24 3.07 -7.64 0.84
C LYS A 24 2.33 -6.34 0.46
N ASN A 25 1.11 -6.11 0.98
CA ASN A 25 0.34 -4.89 0.78
C ASN A 25 0.62 -3.87 1.90
N ASN A 26 1.90 -3.54 2.09
CA ASN A 26 2.39 -2.62 3.11
C ASN A 26 3.63 -1.90 2.56
N PHE A 27 3.44 -0.64 2.19
CA PHE A 27 4.43 0.19 1.52
C PHE A 27 4.90 1.31 2.44
N GLU A 28 6.18 1.67 2.33
CA GLU A 28 6.78 2.69 3.19
C GLU A 28 6.33 4.10 2.81
N ASN A 29 6.08 4.32 1.51
CA ASN A 29 5.65 5.58 0.97
C ASN A 29 4.58 5.41 -0.11
N PHE A 30 3.92 6.51 -0.45
CA PHE A 30 2.83 6.53 -1.42
C PHE A 30 3.29 6.13 -2.84
N ASN A 31 4.51 6.51 -3.23
CA ASN A 31 5.02 6.25 -4.58
C ASN A 31 5.26 4.75 -4.81
N GLU A 32 5.80 4.05 -3.80
CA GLU A 32 5.96 2.60 -3.82
C GLU A 32 4.61 1.87 -3.98
N CYS A 33 3.58 2.34 -3.26
CA CYS A 33 2.22 1.83 -3.41
C CYS A 33 1.64 2.10 -4.82
N LEU A 34 1.89 3.28 -5.40
CA LEU A 34 1.45 3.59 -6.77
C LEU A 34 2.17 2.78 -7.83
N SER A 35 3.47 2.50 -7.64
CA SER A 35 4.20 1.59 -8.53
C SER A 35 3.58 0.18 -8.50
N PHE A 36 3.11 -0.28 -7.35
CA PHE A 36 2.32 -1.50 -7.27
C PHE A 36 1.00 -1.39 -8.07
N CYS A 37 0.29 -0.26 -8.01
CA CYS A 37 -0.90 0.00 -8.84
C CYS A 37 -0.60 -0.05 -10.36
N ALA A 38 0.55 0.47 -10.79
CA ALA A 38 0.96 0.50 -12.20
C ALA A 38 1.29 -0.90 -12.77
N LEU A 39 1.54 -1.88 -11.91
CA LEU A 39 1.76 -3.28 -12.29
C LEU A 39 0.46 -4.06 -12.55
N PHE A 40 -0.72 -3.52 -12.22
CA PHE A 40 -2.04 -4.14 -12.48
C PHE A 40 -2.77 -3.52 -13.68
N ILE A 41 -2.02 -3.10 -14.71
CA ILE A 41 -2.58 -2.72 -16.01
C ILE A 41 -2.92 -3.98 -16.81
#